data_AF-A0ABD5X2X0-F1
#
_entry.id   AF-A0ABD5X2X0-F1
#
_cell.length_a   1.000
_cell.length_b   1.000
_cell.length_c   1.000
_cell.angle_alpha   90.00
_cell.angle_beta   90.00
_cell.angle_gamma   90.00
#
_symmetry.space_group_name_H-M   'P 1'
#
loop_
_entity.id
_entity.type
_entity.pdbx_description
1 polymer ?
#
loop_
_entity_poly.entity_id
_entity_poly.type
_entity_poly.pdbx_seq_one_letter_code
_entity_poly.pdbx_strand_id
1 'polypeptide(L)' 'MAEQKYVYTTHATEARSGKISNIESVINEHASEGWRLAETLSREGTTIGLVFEREL' A
#
# COMPACT_ATOMS: atom_id res chain seq x y z
N MET A 1 20.72 18.80 -7.47
CA MET A 1 20.28 17.49 -6.98
C MET A 1 18.85 17.69 -6.52
N ALA A 2 17.85 17.20 -7.25
CA ALA A 2 16.46 17.32 -6.82
C ALA A 2 16.28 16.34 -5.65
N GLU A 3 16.03 16.86 -4.46
CA GLU A 3 15.60 16.06 -3.32
C GLU A 3 14.24 15.45 -3.69
N GLN A 4 14.23 14.22 -4.20
CA GLN A 4 13.00 13.49 -4.45
C GLN A 4 12.32 13.26 -3.09
N LYS A 5 11.25 14.00 -2.83
CA LYS A 5 10.47 13.90 -1.60
C LYS A 5 9.42 12.81 -1.79
N TYR A 6 9.75 11.61 -1.35
CA TYR A 6 8.80 10.51 -1.31
C TYR A 6 7.92 10.63 -0.07
N VAL A 7 6.61 10.52 -0.25
CA VAL A 7 5.66 10.37 0.86
C VAL A 7 5.32 8.89 0.98
N TYR A 8 5.35 8.36 2.21
CA TYR A 8 4.96 6.98 2.51
C TYR A 8 3.66 6.98 3.31
N THR A 9 2.68 6.18 2.87
CA THR A 9 1.48 5.88 3.66
C THR A 9 1.36 4.39 3.88
N THR A 10 1.04 3.99 5.12
CA THR A 10 0.90 2.58 5.52
C THR A 10 -0.54 2.31 5.89
N HIS A 11 -1.18 1.42 5.15
CA HIS A 11 -2.53 0.97 5.44
C HIS A 11 -2.48 -0.39 6.12
N ALA A 12 -2.84 -0.44 7.41
CA ALA A 12 -2.93 -1.69 8.16
C ALA A 12 -4.23 -2.41 7.76
N THR A 13 -4.10 -3.61 7.20
CA THR A 13 -5.24 -4.49 6.91
C THR A 13 -5.35 -5.52 8.02
N GLU A 14 -6.42 -5.44 8.82
CA GLU A 14 -6.69 -6.48 9.82
C GLU A 14 -6.92 -7.82 9.11
N ALA A 15 -6.08 -8.80 9.46
CA ALA A 15 -6.05 -10.17 8.93
C ALA A 15 -7.31 -11.02 9.22
N ARG A 16 -8.39 -10.44 9.76
CA ARG A 16 -9.60 -11.18 10.11
C ARG A 16 -10.58 -11.21 8.94
N SER A 17 -10.62 -12.37 8.29
CA SER A 17 -11.74 -12.87 7.50
C SER A 17 -11.90 -12.28 6.09
N GLY A 18 -11.45 -13.03 5.08
CA GLY A 18 -12.02 -12.99 3.71
C GLY A 18 -11.79 -11.74 2.84
N LYS A 19 -11.13 -10.68 3.33
CA LYS A 19 -10.96 -9.41 2.59
C LYS A 19 -9.73 -9.32 1.67
N ILE A 20 -9.13 -10.44 1.26
CA ILE A 20 -8.03 -10.43 0.27
C ILE A 20 -8.51 -9.97 -1.11
N SER A 21 -9.81 -10.10 -1.42
CA SER A 21 -10.38 -9.62 -2.69
C SER A 21 -10.30 -8.09 -2.90
N ASN A 22 -9.87 -7.32 -1.90
CA ASN A 22 -9.86 -5.86 -1.98
C ASN A 22 -8.46 -5.22 -1.98
N ILE A 23 -7.38 -6.01 -1.92
CA ILE A 23 -6.02 -5.47 -2.02
C ILE A 23 -5.84 -4.76 -3.38
N GLU A 24 -6.33 -5.39 -4.45
CA GLU A 24 -6.31 -4.78 -5.79
C GLU A 24 -7.18 -3.51 -5.87
N SER A 25 -8.31 -3.43 -5.14
CA SER A 25 -9.12 -2.20 -5.09
C SER A 25 -8.35 -1.07 -4.40
N VAL A 26 -7.74 -1.35 -3.25
CA VAL A 26 -6.93 -0.36 -2.51
C VAL A 26 -5.74 0.12 -3.35
N ILE A 27 -5.09 -0.80 -4.07
CA ILE A 27 -4.00 -0.43 -4.99
C ILE A 27 -4.53 0.44 -6.13
N ASN A 28 -5.65 0.08 -6.76
CA ASN A 28 -6.21 0.85 -7.88
C ASN A 28 -6.72 2.24 -7.47
N GLU A 29 -7.30 2.36 -6.28
CA GLU A 29 -7.72 3.65 -5.70
C GLU A 29 -6.50 4.56 -5.52
N HIS A 30 -5.45 4.07 -4.86
CA HIS A 30 -4.23 4.84 -4.63
C HIS A 30 -3.43 5.08 -5.91
N ALA A 31 -3.44 4.16 -6.87
CA ALA A 31 -2.86 4.36 -8.19
C ALA A 31 -3.54 5.51 -8.95
N SER A 32 -4.86 5.66 -8.82
CA SER A 32 -5.59 6.79 -9.41
C SER A 32 -5.23 8.13 -8.76
N GLU A 33 -4.79 8.12 -7.50
CA GLU A 33 -4.29 9.28 -6.76
C GLU A 33 -2.78 9.54 -6.97
N GLY A 34 -2.14 8.79 -7.88
CA GLY A 34 -0.73 8.92 -8.25
C GLY A 34 0.24 8.20 -7.31
N TRP A 35 -0.25 7.36 -6.40
CA TRP A 35 0.59 6.56 -5.52
C TRP A 35 0.92 5.21 -6.15
N ARG A 36 2.14 4.74 -5.91
CA ARG A 36 2.64 3.45 -6.36
C ARG A 36 2.81 2.53 -5.16
N LEU A 37 2.35 1.30 -5.25
CA LEU A 37 2.65 0.30 -4.22
C LEU A 37 4.16 0.04 -4.20
N ALA A 38 4.80 0.32 -3.07
CA ALA A 38 6.24 0.15 -2.87
C ALA A 38 6.53 -1.17 -2.15
N GLU A 39 5.78 -1.49 -1.09
CA GLU A 39 6.02 -2.68 -0.28
C GLU A 39 4.72 -3.28 0.26
N THR A 40 4.69 -4.61 0.39
CA THR A 40 3.61 -5.35 1.05
C THR A 40 4.12 -5.96 2.34
N LEU A 41 3.55 -5.54 3.46
CA LEU A 41 3.89 -6.06 4.78
C LEU A 41 3.08 -7.32 5.04
N SER A 42 3.79 -8.43 5.24
CA SER A 42 3.19 -9.72 5.60
C SER A 42 3.77 -10.23 6.92
N ARG A 43 2.92 -10.86 7.72
CA ARG A 43 3.29 -11.51 8.98
C ARG A 43 2.65 -12.89 9.00
N GLU A 44 3.47 -13.93 9.22
CA GLU A 44 3.03 -15.33 9.29
C GLU A 44 2.18 -15.74 8.07
N GLY A 45 2.61 -15.33 6.87
CA GLY A 45 1.93 -15.62 5.61
C GLY A 45 0.66 -14.79 5.36
N THR A 46 0.33 -13.85 6.24
CA THR A 46 -0.84 -12.99 6.09
C THR A 46 -0.43 -11.55 5.82
N THR A 47 -1.00 -10.94 4.77
CA THR A 47 -0.80 -9.51 4.50
C THR A 47 -1.44 -8.68 5.60
N ILE A 48 -0.60 -7.92 6.32
CA ILE A 48 -1.00 -7.04 7.43
C ILE A 48 -0.94 -5.56 7.05
N GLY A 49 -0.34 -5.23 5.91
CA GLY A 49 -0.43 -3.88 5.38
C GLY A 49 0.23 -3.67 4.03
N LEU A 50 0.02 -2.47 3.50
CA LEU A 50 0.53 -2.02 2.21
C LEU A 50 1.20 -0.66 2.39
N VAL A 51 2.37 -0.49 1.78
CA VAL A 51 3.13 0.76 1.77
C VAL A 51 3.08 1.33 0.37
N PHE A 52 2.60 2.56 0.25
CA PHE A 52 2.54 3.29 -1.01
C PHE A 52 3.53 4.45 -1.00
N GLU A 53 4.17 4.70 -2.14
CA GLU A 53 5.06 5.84 -2.39
C GLU A 53 4.47 6.75 -3.47
N ARG A 54 4.66 8.06 -3.34
CA ARG A 54 4.34 9.02 -4.40
C ARG A 54 5.45 10.04 -4.53
N GLU A 55 5.80 10.35 -5.78
CA GLU A 55 6.72 11.42 -6.12
C GLU A 55 5.98 12.78 -6.01
N LEU A 56 6.58 13.72 -5.27
CA LEU A 56 6.12 15.11 -5.14
C LEU A 56 6.85 16.06 -6.10
#